data_AF-A0A4E0QYN0-F1
#
_entry.id   AF-A0A4E0QYN0-F1
#
_cell.length_a   1.000
_cell.length_b   1.000
_cell.length_c   1.000
_cell.angle_alpha   90.00
_cell.angle_beta   90.00
_cell.angle_gamma   90.00
#
_symmetry.space_group_name_H-M   'P 1'
#
loop_
_entity.id
_entity.type
_entity.pdbx_description
1 polymer ?
#
loop_
_entity_poly.entity_id
_entity_poly.type
_entity_poly.pdbx_seq_one_letter_code
_entity_poly.pdbx_strand_id
1 'polypeptide(L)'
;DDITRLLTKQYADISERINQLQNELSRFITERTSNTFSSATAKSLEQTLKEIQTRVDDVKIQKDELLRPFTILSDTVREIFQYQGIQITEKMMLGDALGSIASEKLSYGEKQMLSFLCYNVFINNSIIFVDEPELSLHVDWQRLLLRILMQQGTQNQFLVATHSPFIYAKYPDKELRLDKGEE
;
A
#
# COMPACT_ATOMS: atom_id res chain seq x y z
N ASP A 1 13.88 7.32 10.61
CA ASP A 1 12.63 6.61 10.90
C ASP A 1 12.50 5.33 10.11
N ASP A 2 12.00 4.29 10.78
CA ASP A 2 11.83 2.93 10.24
C ASP A 2 10.81 2.90 9.08
N ILE A 3 9.72 3.66 9.21
CA ILE A 3 8.69 3.81 8.16
C ILE A 3 9.29 4.39 6.88
N THR A 4 10.13 5.43 6.98
CA THR A 4 10.77 6.06 5.83
C THR A 4 11.62 5.05 5.08
N ARG A 5 12.36 4.20 5.81
CA ARG A 5 13.16 3.13 5.22
C ARG A 5 12.29 2.06 4.55
N LEU A 6 11.22 1.63 5.21
CA LEU A 6 10.25 0.67 4.67
C LEU A 6 9.64 1.19 3.37
N LEU A 7 9.08 2.40 3.38
CA LEU A 7 8.44 3.02 2.23
C LEU A 7 9.41 3.22 1.07
N THR A 8 10.61 3.73 1.35
CA THR A 8 11.63 3.93 0.32
C THR A 8 12.05 2.61 -0.31
N LYS A 9 12.22 1.56 0.49
CA LYS A 9 12.56 0.22 -0.01
C LYS A 9 11.44 -0.33 -0.90
N GLN A 10 10.20 -0.33 -0.41
CA GLN A 10 9.05 -0.85 -1.15
C GLN A 10 8.84 -0.08 -2.47
N TYR A 11 8.99 1.24 -2.44
CA TYR A 11 8.89 2.07 -3.64
C TYR A 11 10.01 1.76 -4.63
N ALA A 12 11.25 1.58 -4.17
CA ALA A 12 12.37 1.21 -5.02
C ALA A 12 12.14 -0.15 -5.69
N ASP A 13 11.73 -1.17 -4.92
CA ASP A 13 11.45 -2.53 -5.42
C ASP A 13 10.32 -2.51 -6.47
N ILE A 14 9.24 -1.77 -6.21
CA ILE A 14 8.12 -1.61 -7.16
C ILE A 14 8.55 -0.84 -8.42
N SER A 15 9.30 0.24 -8.26
CA SER A 15 9.80 1.05 -9.37
C SER A 15 10.73 0.24 -10.28
N GLU A 16 11.62 -0.58 -9.70
CA GLU A 16 12.47 -1.48 -10.45
C GLU A 16 11.65 -2.46 -11.30
N ARG A 17 10.61 -3.08 -10.70
CA ARG A 17 9.74 -4.01 -11.40
C ARG A 17 8.92 -3.35 -12.51
N ILE A 18 8.42 -2.14 -12.28
CA ILE A 18 7.73 -1.35 -13.32
C ILE A 18 8.68 -1.04 -14.48
N ASN A 19 9.91 -0.63 -14.20
CA ASN A 19 10.91 -0.35 -15.23
C ASN A 19 11.27 -1.61 -16.03
N GLN A 20 11.36 -2.78 -15.40
CA GLN A 20 11.56 -4.06 -16.09
C GLN A 20 10.39 -4.35 -17.05
N LEU A 21 9.14 -4.24 -16.59
CA LEU A 21 7.96 -4.42 -17.44
C LEU A 21 7.92 -3.45 -18.62
N GLN A 22 8.28 -2.18 -18.41
CA GLN A 22 8.33 -1.18 -19.48
C GLN A 22 9.43 -1.49 -20.51
N ASN A 23 10.59 -1.96 -20.06
CA ASN A 23 11.69 -2.36 -20.95
C ASN A 23 11.33 -3.59 -21.79
N GLU A 24 10.66 -4.58 -21.18
CA GLU A 24 10.14 -5.75 -21.89
C GLU A 24 9.09 -5.37 -22.93
N LEU A 25 8.14 -4.49 -22.56
CA LEU A 25 7.13 -3.97 -23.49
C LEU A 25 7.78 -3.23 -24.66
N SER A 26 8.78 -2.39 -24.39
CA SER A 26 9.50 -1.64 -25.42
C SER A 26 10.25 -2.57 -26.39
N ARG A 27 10.89 -3.63 -25.89
CA ARG A 27 11.54 -4.66 -26.72
C ARG A 27 10.51 -5.39 -27.58
N PHE A 28 9.40 -5.81 -26.98
CA PHE A 28 8.30 -6.50 -27.68
C PHE A 28 7.75 -5.66 -28.84
N ILE A 29 7.45 -4.37 -28.59
CA ILE A 29 6.96 -3.46 -29.63
C ILE A 29 8.00 -3.32 -30.75
N THR A 30 9.28 -3.15 -30.41
CA THR A 30 10.36 -2.99 -31.40
C THR A 30 10.54 -4.23 -32.27
N GLU A 31 10.52 -5.43 -31.67
CA GLU A 31 10.64 -6.70 -32.39
C GLU A 31 9.46 -6.94 -33.33
N ARG A 32 8.23 -6.73 -32.83
CA ARG A 32 7.02 -6.95 -33.63
C ARG A 32 6.88 -5.95 -34.77
N THR A 33 7.22 -4.68 -34.54
CA THR A 33 7.20 -3.65 -35.60
C THR A 33 8.25 -3.92 -36.67
N SER A 34 9.47 -4.30 -36.29
CA SER A 34 10.54 -4.64 -37.24
C SER A 34 10.18 -5.84 -38.12
N ASN A 35 9.72 -6.94 -37.53
CA ASN A 35 9.36 -8.17 -38.27
C ASN A 35 8.17 -7.97 -39.23
N THR A 36 7.20 -7.14 -38.83
CA THR A 36 5.99 -6.87 -39.63
C THR A 36 6.31 -5.98 -40.83
N PHE A 37 7.23 -5.01 -40.67
CA PHE A 37 7.63 -4.11 -41.76
C PHE A 37 8.31 -4.86 -42.92
N SER A 38 9.01 -5.97 -42.64
CA SER A 38 9.69 -6.77 -43.66
C SER A 38 8.77 -7.72 -44.45
N SER A 39 7.54 -8.01 -43.98
CA SER A 39 6.64 -9.03 -44.57
C SER A 39 5.19 -8.54 -44.75
N ALA A 40 5.02 -7.23 -44.91
CA ALA A 40 3.76 -6.53 -44.72
C ALA A 40 2.61 -6.98 -45.64
N THR A 41 1.62 -7.64 -45.04
CA THR A 41 0.25 -7.76 -45.57
C THR A 41 -0.72 -7.05 -44.62
N ALA A 42 -1.83 -6.52 -45.12
CA ALA A 42 -2.83 -5.81 -44.29
C ALA A 42 -3.30 -6.64 -43.09
N LYS A 43 -3.51 -7.96 -43.27
CA LYS A 43 -3.85 -8.89 -42.18
C LYS A 43 -2.75 -9.02 -41.11
N SER A 44 -1.47 -9.03 -41.50
CA SER A 44 -0.35 -9.12 -40.54
C SER A 44 -0.25 -7.87 -39.65
N LEU A 45 -0.54 -6.69 -40.21
CA LEU A 45 -0.53 -5.41 -39.49
C LEU A 45 -1.66 -5.34 -38.46
N GLU A 46 -2.89 -5.73 -38.83
CA GLU A 46 -4.02 -5.77 -37.91
C GLU A 46 -3.77 -6.73 -36.74
N GLN A 47 -3.20 -7.90 -37.02
CA GLN A 47 -2.88 -8.87 -35.98
C GLN A 47 -1.79 -8.36 -35.03
N THR A 48 -0.71 -7.77 -35.56
CA THR A 48 0.35 -7.18 -34.75
C THR A 48 -0.16 -6.04 -33.85
N LEU A 49 -1.03 -5.16 -34.38
CA LEU A 49 -1.61 -4.08 -33.58
C LEU A 49 -2.45 -4.62 -32.43
N LYS A 50 -3.25 -5.67 -32.68
CA LYS A 50 -4.06 -6.31 -31.64
C LYS A 50 -3.18 -6.92 -30.54
N GLU A 51 -2.10 -7.61 -30.92
CA GLU A 51 -1.16 -8.22 -29.98
C GLU A 51 -0.44 -7.15 -29.13
N ILE A 52 -0.02 -6.04 -29.74
CA ILE A 52 0.56 -4.90 -29.01
C ILE A 52 -0.46 -4.32 -28.03
N GLN A 53 -1.70 -4.10 -28.48
CA GLN A 53 -2.75 -3.54 -27.62
C GLN A 53 -3.00 -4.42 -26.39
N THR A 54 -3.15 -5.73 -26.58
CA THR A 54 -3.32 -6.68 -25.47
C THR A 54 -2.12 -6.62 -24.51
N ARG A 55 -0.89 -6.60 -25.04
CA ARG A 55 0.30 -6.56 -24.18
C ARG A 55 0.45 -5.24 -23.41
N VAL A 56 0.06 -4.12 -24.02
CA VAL A 56 0.02 -2.80 -23.35
C VAL A 56 -1.00 -2.82 -22.23
N ASP A 57 -2.20 -3.37 -22.47
CA ASP A 57 -3.25 -3.49 -21.46
C ASP A 57 -2.81 -4.37 -20.28
N ASP A 58 -2.16 -5.52 -20.56
CA ASP A 58 -1.62 -6.41 -19.52
C ASP A 58 -0.58 -5.69 -18.63
N VAL A 59 0.33 -4.93 -19.24
CA VAL A 59 1.36 -4.18 -18.50
C VAL A 59 0.72 -3.08 -17.65
N LYS A 60 -0.34 -2.44 -18.14
CA LYS A 60 -1.09 -1.45 -17.38
C LYS A 60 -1.73 -2.08 -16.14
N ILE A 61 -2.39 -3.23 -16.28
CA ILE A 61 -3.00 -3.96 -15.16
C ILE A 61 -1.92 -4.34 -14.12
N GLN A 62 -0.80 -4.91 -14.55
CA GLN A 62 0.28 -5.28 -13.63
C GLN A 62 0.88 -4.07 -12.91
N LYS A 63 1.03 -2.94 -13.60
CA LYS A 63 1.48 -1.70 -12.97
C LYS A 63 0.50 -1.23 -11.89
N ASP A 64 -0.78 -1.25 -12.19
CA ASP A 64 -1.82 -0.83 -11.24
C ASP A 64 -1.84 -1.76 -10.02
N GLU A 65 -1.67 -3.07 -10.21
CA GLU A 65 -1.54 -4.04 -9.11
C GLU A 65 -0.30 -3.79 -8.24
N LEU A 66 0.85 -3.47 -8.84
CA LEU A 66 2.08 -3.15 -8.10
C LEU A 66 1.96 -1.85 -7.28
N LEU A 67 1.21 -0.87 -7.78
CA LEU A 67 1.01 0.43 -7.11
C LEU A 67 -0.16 0.42 -6.13
N ARG A 68 -1.03 -0.60 -6.17
CA ARG A 68 -2.22 -0.73 -5.32
C ARG A 68 -1.93 -0.48 -3.82
N PRO A 69 -0.85 -1.01 -3.20
CA PRO A 69 -0.57 -0.73 -1.80
C PRO A 69 -0.39 0.77 -1.51
N PHE A 70 0.27 1.50 -2.40
CA PHE A 70 0.45 2.95 -2.26
C PHE A 70 -0.85 3.73 -2.49
N THR A 71 -1.70 3.28 -3.41
CA THR A 71 -3.04 3.86 -3.61
C THR A 71 -3.88 3.71 -2.34
N ILE A 72 -3.97 2.49 -1.81
CA ILE A 72 -4.72 2.20 -0.57
C ILE A 72 -4.18 3.04 0.59
N LEU A 73 -2.86 3.10 0.74
CA LEU A 73 -2.22 3.88 1.80
C LEU A 73 -2.52 5.38 1.67
N SER A 74 -2.44 5.92 0.45
CA SER A 74 -2.75 7.33 0.17
C SER A 74 -4.21 7.68 0.48
N ASP A 75 -5.14 6.83 0.05
CA ASP A 75 -6.58 7.02 0.31
C ASP A 75 -6.88 6.96 1.81
N THR A 76 -6.27 5.99 2.50
CA THR A 76 -6.44 5.82 3.95
C THR A 76 -5.87 7.01 4.72
N VAL A 77 -4.70 7.51 4.34
CA VAL A 77 -4.07 8.70 4.93
C VAL A 77 -4.95 9.94 4.75
N ARG A 78 -5.53 10.11 3.56
CA ARG A 78 -6.45 11.22 3.26
C ARG A 78 -7.70 11.17 4.12
N GLU A 79 -8.27 9.99 4.34
CA GLU A 79 -9.45 9.80 5.19
C GLU A 79 -9.18 10.15 6.66
N ILE A 80 -8.02 9.76 7.19
CA ILE A 80 -7.74 9.83 8.63
C ILE A 80 -7.13 11.17 9.03
N PHE A 81 -6.08 11.59 8.33
CA PHE A 81 -5.30 12.77 8.71
C PHE A 81 -5.81 14.04 8.05
N GLN A 82 -6.72 13.94 7.07
CA GLN A 82 -7.25 15.06 6.28
C GLN A 82 -6.15 15.84 5.52
N TYR A 83 -4.94 15.29 5.47
CA TYR A 83 -3.85 15.77 4.64
C TYR A 83 -3.99 15.21 3.23
N GLN A 84 -3.65 16.04 2.23
CA GLN A 84 -3.69 15.61 0.83
C GLN A 84 -2.50 14.70 0.48
N GLY A 85 -1.41 14.81 1.24
CA GLY A 85 -0.25 13.94 1.12
C GLY A 85 0.73 14.07 2.29
N ILE A 86 1.71 13.17 2.32
CA ILE A 86 2.81 13.17 3.29
C ILE A 86 4.13 13.08 2.52
N GLN A 87 5.00 14.07 2.71
CA GLN A 87 6.36 14.04 2.19
C GLN A 87 7.21 13.13 3.08
N ILE A 88 7.65 12.00 2.53
CA ILE A 88 8.44 10.99 3.25
C ILE A 88 9.94 11.26 3.12
N THR A 89 10.39 11.64 1.92
CA THR A 89 11.75 12.11 1.62
C THR A 89 11.68 13.17 0.53
N GLU A 90 12.77 13.87 0.20
CA GLU A 90 12.81 14.83 -0.93
C GLU A 90 12.32 14.23 -2.26
N LYS A 91 12.47 12.92 -2.45
CA LYS A 91 12.16 12.22 -3.71
C LYS A 91 10.89 11.37 -3.63
N MET A 92 10.25 11.29 -2.46
CA MET A 92 9.11 10.41 -2.23
C MET A 92 8.01 11.11 -1.46
N MET A 93 6.82 11.10 -2.04
CA MET A 93 5.61 11.68 -1.48
C MET A 93 4.52 10.62 -1.55
N LEU A 94 3.74 10.50 -0.48
CA LEU A 94 2.51 9.74 -0.46
C LEU A 94 1.36 10.69 -0.73
N GLY A 95 0.55 10.44 -1.76
CA GLY A 95 -0.58 11.31 -2.12
C GLY A 95 -0.17 12.55 -2.92
N ASP A 96 -0.96 13.61 -2.80
CA ASP A 96 -0.83 14.81 -3.62
C ASP A 96 0.18 15.80 -3.04
N ALA A 97 0.95 16.47 -3.92
CA ALA A 97 1.91 17.50 -3.53
C ALA A 97 1.23 18.75 -2.93
N LEU A 98 0.06 19.10 -3.47
CA LEU A 98 -0.71 20.26 -3.04
C LEU A 98 -1.40 19.93 -1.71
N GLY A 99 -0.94 20.56 -0.62
CA GLY A 99 -1.44 20.28 0.72
C GLY A 99 -0.73 19.11 1.41
N SER A 100 0.46 18.73 0.95
CA SER A 100 1.29 17.73 1.63
C SER A 100 1.94 18.27 2.90
N ILE A 101 2.08 17.42 3.92
CA ILE A 101 2.84 17.72 5.14
C ILE A 101 4.15 16.93 5.18
N ALA A 102 5.22 17.53 5.71
CA ALA A 102 6.47 16.81 5.95
C ALA A 102 6.30 15.76 7.05
N SER A 103 6.81 14.54 6.84
CA SER A 103 6.65 13.43 7.79
C SER A 103 7.19 13.77 9.19
N GLU A 104 8.20 14.64 9.28
CA GLU A 104 8.80 15.10 10.51
C GLU A 104 7.85 15.95 11.35
N LYS A 105 6.90 16.64 10.70
CA LYS A 105 5.89 17.49 11.33
C LYS A 105 4.68 16.73 11.85
N LEU A 106 4.56 15.44 11.54
CA LEU A 106 3.53 14.59 12.10
C LEU A 106 3.74 14.47 13.63
N SER A 107 2.65 14.56 14.37
CA SER A 107 2.61 14.22 15.79
C SER A 107 3.02 12.76 16.01
N TYR A 108 3.43 12.42 17.23
CA TYR A 108 3.84 11.05 17.53
C TYR A 108 2.71 10.04 17.27
N GLY A 109 1.48 10.37 17.65
CA GLY A 109 0.30 9.55 17.35
C GLY A 109 0.07 9.35 15.86
N GLU A 110 0.30 10.39 15.03
CA GLU A 110 0.18 10.29 13.57
C GLU A 110 1.25 9.37 12.98
N LYS A 111 2.49 9.50 13.45
CA LYS A 111 3.59 8.63 13.03
C LYS A 111 3.29 7.17 13.38
N GLN A 112 2.74 6.93 14.57
CA GLN A 112 2.36 5.59 15.00
C GLN A 112 1.19 5.03 14.19
N MET A 113 0.13 5.81 13.95
CA MET A 113 -0.97 5.40 13.08
C MET A 113 -0.47 5.10 11.67
N LEU A 114 0.35 5.98 11.09
CA LEU A 114 0.98 5.77 9.78
C LEU A 114 1.83 4.49 9.76
N SER A 115 2.52 4.16 10.87
CA SER A 115 3.30 2.92 10.99
C SER A 115 2.40 1.71 10.82
N PHE A 116 1.28 1.65 11.53
CA PHE A 116 0.33 0.54 11.42
C PHE A 116 -0.20 0.40 9.99
N LEU A 117 -0.56 1.51 9.35
CA LEU A 117 -1.05 1.52 7.97
C LEU A 117 -0.01 1.01 6.97
N CYS A 118 1.25 1.45 7.10
CA CYS A 118 2.35 1.03 6.25
C CYS A 118 2.65 -0.45 6.44
N TYR A 119 2.81 -0.91 7.68
CA TYR A 119 3.12 -2.31 7.95
C TYR A 119 2.03 -3.24 7.44
N ASN A 120 0.76 -2.89 7.68
CA ASN A 120 -0.33 -3.72 7.21
C ASN A 120 -0.43 -3.75 5.69
N VAL A 121 -0.36 -2.63 4.98
CA VAL A 121 -0.60 -2.62 3.52
C VAL A 121 0.46 -3.36 2.70
N PHE A 122 1.71 -3.44 3.18
CA PHE A 122 2.81 -4.12 2.49
C PHE A 122 2.99 -5.58 2.92
N ILE A 123 2.26 -6.04 3.92
CA ILE A 123 2.27 -7.44 4.38
C ILE A 123 0.90 -8.03 4.05
N ASN A 124 0.85 -9.23 3.47
CA ASN A 124 -0.41 -9.88 3.16
C ASN A 124 -0.40 -11.34 3.63
N ASN A 125 -1.59 -11.86 3.97
CA ASN A 125 -1.79 -13.23 4.44
C ASN A 125 -0.83 -13.63 5.58
N SER A 126 -0.73 -12.77 6.60
CA SER A 126 0.19 -12.95 7.74
C SER A 126 -0.51 -12.70 9.08
N ILE A 127 0.09 -13.19 10.17
CA ILE A 127 -0.34 -12.90 11.55
C ILE A 127 0.47 -11.72 12.06
N ILE A 128 -0.21 -10.64 12.47
CA ILE A 128 0.38 -9.42 12.99
C ILE A 128 0.06 -9.33 14.48
N PHE A 129 1.11 -9.30 15.31
CA PHE A 129 1.01 -9.05 16.73
C PHE A 129 1.18 -7.56 16.99
N VAL A 130 0.26 -6.98 17.77
CA VAL A 130 0.29 -5.57 18.15
C VAL A 130 0.15 -5.49 19.66
N ASP A 131 1.15 -4.91 20.31
CA ASP A 131 1.18 -4.70 21.75
C ASP A 131 0.94 -3.22 22.07
N GLU A 132 0.06 -2.97 23.02
CA GLU A 132 -0.40 -1.65 23.47
C GLU A 132 -0.58 -0.60 22.35
N PRO A 133 -1.37 -0.87 21.29
CA PRO A 133 -1.55 0.06 20.19
C PRO A 133 -2.13 1.42 20.61
N GLU A 134 -2.80 1.49 21.76
CA GLU A 134 -3.38 2.71 22.31
C GLU A 134 -2.36 3.75 22.77
N LEU A 135 -1.10 3.34 23.01
CA LEU A 135 -0.06 4.26 23.43
C LEU A 135 0.01 5.39 22.42
N SER A 136 -0.14 6.63 22.87
CA SER A 136 -0.07 7.84 22.05
C SER A 136 -1.12 8.04 20.95
N LEU A 137 -2.10 7.14 20.80
CA LEU A 137 -3.25 7.35 19.91
C LEU A 137 -4.36 8.11 20.64
N HIS A 138 -4.97 9.10 19.97
CA HIS A 138 -6.21 9.70 20.47
C HIS A 138 -7.34 8.66 20.51
N VAL A 139 -8.28 8.82 21.44
CA VAL A 139 -9.39 7.89 21.69
C VAL A 139 -10.17 7.57 20.41
N ASP A 140 -10.36 8.56 19.54
CA ASP A 140 -11.05 8.34 18.26
C ASP A 140 -10.28 7.38 17.36
N TRP A 141 -8.95 7.53 17.27
CA TRP A 141 -8.12 6.63 16.45
C TRP A 141 -8.04 5.22 17.02
N GLN A 142 -8.03 5.08 18.35
CA GLN A 142 -8.15 3.76 18.98
C GLN A 142 -9.43 3.03 18.52
N ARG A 143 -10.56 3.74 18.46
CA ARG A 143 -11.83 3.18 17.95
C ARG A 143 -11.80 2.84 16.47
N LEU A 144 -10.94 3.48 15.68
CA LEU A 144 -10.88 3.28 14.24
C LEU A 144 -9.80 2.28 13.81
N LEU A 145 -8.75 2.10 14.61
CA LEU A 145 -7.51 1.40 14.24
C LEU A 145 -7.76 0.07 13.52
N LEU A 146 -8.38 -0.90 14.20
CA LEU A 146 -8.57 -2.24 13.63
C LEU A 146 -9.49 -2.23 12.40
N ARG A 147 -10.51 -1.36 12.40
CA ARG A 147 -11.41 -1.24 11.25
C ARG A 147 -10.65 -0.78 10.01
N ILE A 148 -9.82 0.25 10.17
CA ILE A 148 -9.04 0.82 9.08
C ILE A 148 -8.02 -0.19 8.56
N LEU A 149 -7.34 -0.90 9.45
CA LEU A 149 -6.39 -1.95 9.05
C LEU A 149 -7.10 -3.05 8.24
N MET A 150 -8.29 -3.49 8.66
CA MET A 150 -9.08 -4.45 7.89
C MET A 150 -9.59 -3.89 6.54
N GLN A 151 -9.81 -2.59 6.45
CA GLN A 151 -10.25 -1.93 5.20
C GLN A 151 -9.13 -1.84 4.14
N GLN A 152 -7.86 -2.03 4.50
CA GLN A 152 -6.75 -2.05 3.54
C GLN A 152 -6.76 -3.30 2.63
N GLY A 153 -7.69 -4.23 2.82
CA GLY A 153 -7.92 -5.36 1.91
C GLY A 153 -6.84 -6.44 1.99
N THR A 154 -6.10 -6.49 3.10
CA THR A 154 -5.12 -7.53 3.40
C THR A 154 -5.82 -8.71 4.06
N GLN A 155 -5.28 -9.91 3.87
CA GLN A 155 -5.73 -11.13 4.54
C GLN A 155 -5.03 -11.35 5.88
N ASN A 156 -4.65 -10.25 6.56
CA ASN A 156 -3.89 -10.33 7.79
C ASN A 156 -4.78 -10.62 8.99
N GLN A 157 -4.32 -11.48 9.88
CA GLN A 157 -4.93 -11.71 11.18
C GLN A 157 -4.22 -10.84 12.23
N PHE A 158 -4.98 -10.08 13.00
CA PHE A 158 -4.43 -9.27 14.09
C PHE A 158 -4.62 -9.95 15.43
N LEU A 159 -3.54 -10.04 16.21
CA LEU A 159 -3.54 -10.42 17.62
C LEU A 159 -3.09 -9.20 18.42
N VAL A 160 -4.00 -8.66 19.22
CA VAL A 160 -3.81 -7.37 19.86
C VAL A 160 -3.86 -7.53 21.38
N ALA A 161 -2.77 -7.17 22.04
CA ALA A 161 -2.74 -6.97 23.49
C ALA A 161 -3.01 -5.49 23.77
N THR A 162 -4.06 -5.20 24.54
CA THR A 162 -4.50 -3.83 24.80
C THR A 162 -5.24 -3.73 26.12
N HIS A 163 -5.03 -2.63 26.83
CA HIS A 163 -5.81 -2.20 27.98
C HIS A 163 -6.97 -1.28 27.59
N SER A 164 -7.01 -0.79 26.35
CA SER A 164 -8.00 0.19 25.92
C SER A 164 -9.34 -0.44 25.56
N PRO A 165 -10.43 -0.12 26.30
CA PRO A 165 -11.78 -0.53 25.93
C PRO A 165 -12.22 0.03 24.58
N PHE A 166 -11.61 1.13 24.13
CA PHE A 166 -11.96 1.73 22.85
C PHE A 166 -11.53 0.89 21.65
N ILE A 167 -10.58 -0.03 21.83
CA ILE A 167 -10.11 -0.95 20.79
C ILE A 167 -10.93 -2.23 20.81
N TYR A 168 -11.03 -2.93 21.95
CA TYR A 168 -11.66 -4.25 22.00
C TYR A 168 -13.18 -4.23 22.09
N ALA A 169 -13.82 -3.17 22.60
CA ALA A 169 -15.28 -3.16 22.81
C ALA A 169 -16.11 -3.27 21.52
N LYS A 170 -15.52 -3.03 20.35
CA LYS A 170 -16.17 -3.25 19.05
C LYS A 170 -16.16 -4.70 18.58
N TYR A 171 -15.39 -5.57 19.23
CA TYR A 171 -15.17 -6.98 18.85
C TYR A 171 -15.40 -7.91 20.05
N PRO A 172 -16.61 -7.88 20.67
CA PRO A 172 -16.87 -8.64 21.90
C PRO A 172 -16.76 -10.16 21.71
N ASP A 173 -16.93 -10.66 20.49
CA ASP A 173 -16.78 -12.08 20.14
C ASP A 173 -15.31 -12.51 19.94
N LYS A 174 -14.36 -11.56 19.98
CA LYS A 174 -12.92 -11.77 19.76
C LYS A 174 -12.06 -11.38 20.96
N GLU A 175 -12.67 -11.08 22.10
CA GLU A 175 -11.96 -10.71 23.33
C GLU A 175 -11.53 -11.97 24.10
N LEU A 176 -10.25 -12.06 24.45
CA LEU A 176 -9.73 -13.04 25.41
C LEU A 176 -9.21 -12.29 26.64
N ARG A 177 -9.92 -12.43 27.77
CA ARG A 177 -9.48 -11.85 29.04
C ARG A 177 -8.41 -12.74 29.66
N LEU A 178 -7.23 -12.18 29.83
CA LEU A 178 -6.16 -12.80 30.59
C LEU A 178 -6.32 -12.36 32.05
N ASP A 179 -6.91 -13.22 32.88
CA ASP A 179 -6.91 -13.00 34.32
C ASP A 179 -5.60 -13.50 34.91
N LYS A 180 -5.12 -12.87 35.98
CA LYS A 180 -4.05 -13.48 36.79
C LYS A 180 -4.72 -14.68 37.45
N GLY A 181 -4.41 -15.89 36.97
CA GLY A 181 -4.98 -17.13 37.51
C GLY A 181 -5.00 -17.06 39.04
N GLU A 182 -6.11 -17.50 39.64
CA GLU A 182 -6.30 -17.54 41.09
C GLU A 182 -5.03 -18.09 41.76
N GLU A 183 -4.31 -17.23 42.48
CA GLU A 183 -3.31 -17.63 43.49
C GLU A 183 -4.02 -18.05 44.78
#